data_AF-A0A5C8LHA7-F1
#
_entry.id   AF-A0A5C8LHA7-F1
#
_cell.length_a   1.000
_cell.length_b   1.000
_cell.length_c   1.000
_cell.angle_alpha   90.00
_cell.angle_beta   90.00
_cell.angle_gamma   90.00
#
_symmetry.space_group_name_H-M   'P 1'
#
loop_
_entity.id
_entity.type
_entity.pdbx_description
1 polymer ?
#
loop_
_entity_poly.entity_id
_entity_poly.type
_entity_poly.pdbx_seq_one_letter_code
_entity_poly.pdbx_strand_id
1 'polypeptide(L)'
;MPNNERISNDQNFATGDKIWVLNYMQASTKTDSEGKNNVTLSKWQPIKTFKTQEEAAKDLSELKVELKTSVKLVGVYKTELNGDYRYFAVADLPTGQKVKQPIAEERYASFKNKKEVQVVLEEVHDYSNYDQSMAKFRGWAE
;
A
#
# COMPACT_ATOMS: atom_id res chain seq x y z
N MET A 1 -5.05 14.61 -34.32
CA MET A 1 -3.86 15.32 -33.81
C MET A 1 -3.22 14.41 -32.78
N PRO A 2 -1.88 14.24 -32.73
CA PRO A 2 -1.26 13.39 -31.71
C PRO A 2 -1.55 13.99 -30.34
N ASN A 3 -2.01 13.16 -29.39
CA ASN A 3 -2.38 13.60 -28.04
C ASN A 3 -1.17 14.23 -27.33
N ASN A 4 -1.09 15.57 -27.34
CA ASN A 4 -0.16 16.38 -26.55
C ASN A 4 -0.64 16.50 -25.09
N GLU A 5 -1.13 15.41 -24.50
CA GLU A 5 -1.52 15.41 -23.10
C GLU A 5 -0.26 15.44 -22.24
N ARG A 6 -0.08 16.53 -21.49
CA ARG A 6 0.98 16.66 -20.50
C ARG A 6 0.74 15.65 -19.38
N ILE A 7 1.67 14.72 -19.23
CA ILE A 7 1.70 13.79 -18.11
C ILE A 7 2.47 14.48 -16.97
N SER A 8 2.02 14.32 -15.73
CA SER A 8 2.43 15.12 -14.56
C SER A 8 3.91 15.09 -14.15
N ASN A 9 4.81 14.46 -14.94
CA ASN A 9 6.24 14.39 -14.62
C ASN A 9 7.13 14.38 -15.87
N ASP A 10 6.88 15.30 -16.80
CA ASP A 10 7.64 15.37 -18.04
C ASP A 10 8.81 16.36 -17.93
N GLN A 11 9.92 15.96 -17.28
CA GLN A 11 11.24 16.58 -17.52
C GLN A 11 11.69 16.54 -19.02
N ASN A 12 10.79 16.29 -19.96
CA ASN A 12 10.93 16.12 -21.39
C ASN A 12 10.09 17.17 -22.13
N PHE A 13 10.78 18.18 -22.66
CA PHE A 13 10.20 19.16 -23.60
C PHE A 13 10.63 18.91 -25.06
N ALA A 14 11.39 17.84 -25.34
CA ALA A 14 11.99 17.61 -26.65
C ALA A 14 11.17 16.63 -27.49
N THR A 15 10.76 17.08 -28.68
CA THR A 15 10.03 16.29 -29.67
C THR A 15 11.01 15.34 -30.38
N GLY A 16 10.78 14.02 -30.28
CA GLY A 16 11.56 13.01 -31.03
C GLY A 16 12.42 12.07 -30.18
N ASP A 17 12.55 12.33 -28.88
CA ASP A 17 13.31 11.45 -27.98
C ASP A 17 12.55 10.17 -27.65
N LYS A 18 13.28 9.06 -27.51
CA LYS A 18 12.72 7.82 -26.97
C LYS A 18 12.50 8.01 -25.47
N ILE A 19 11.26 7.81 -25.04
CA ILE A 19 10.87 7.89 -23.63
C ILE A 19 10.33 6.55 -23.15
N TRP A 20 10.46 6.30 -21.85
CA TRP A 20 9.82 5.17 -21.18
C TRP A 20 8.53 5.65 -20.52
N VAL A 21 7.45 4.88 -20.64
CA VAL A 21 6.12 5.25 -20.11
C VAL A 21 5.66 4.20 -19.12
N LEU A 22 5.43 4.59 -17.87
CA LEU A 22 4.77 3.76 -16.87
C LEU A 22 3.26 3.87 -17.06
N ASN A 23 2.62 2.73 -17.27
CA ASN A 23 1.18 2.60 -17.45
C ASN A 23 0.57 1.78 -16.30
N TYR A 24 -0.69 2.08 -15.96
CA TYR A 24 -1.51 1.23 -15.09
C TYR A 24 -2.74 0.71 -15.81
N MET A 25 -3.28 -0.37 -15.24
CA MET A 25 -4.53 -0.98 -15.62
C MET A 25 -5.27 -1.36 -14.35
N GLN A 26 -6.57 -1.09 -14.31
CA GLN A 26 -7.45 -1.47 -13.21
C GLN A 26 -8.20 -2.75 -13.59
N ALA A 27 -8.29 -3.67 -12.65
CA ALA A 27 -9.16 -4.84 -12.75
C ALA A 27 -10.39 -4.59 -11.87
N SER A 28 -11.58 -4.65 -12.47
CA SER A 28 -12.85 -4.60 -11.76
C SER A 28 -13.56 -5.94 -11.87
N THR A 29 -13.92 -6.53 -10.74
CA THR A 29 -14.71 -7.77 -10.70
C THR A 29 -16.16 -7.43 -10.38
N LYS A 30 -17.09 -7.92 -11.20
CA LYS A 30 -18.52 -7.89 -10.92
C LYS A 30 -19.04 -9.31 -10.85
N THR A 31 -19.75 -9.63 -9.78
CA THR A 31 -20.46 -10.91 -9.66
C THR A 31 -21.83 -10.76 -10.31
N ASP A 32 -22.16 -11.64 -11.25
CA ASP A 32 -23.48 -11.66 -11.87
C ASP A 32 -24.53 -12.31 -10.96
N SER A 33 -25.80 -12.30 -11.40
CA SER A 33 -26.92 -12.89 -10.68
C SER A 33 -26.84 -14.41 -10.51
N GLU A 34 -25.92 -15.09 -11.21
CA GLU A 34 -25.67 -16.53 -11.10
C GLU A 34 -24.50 -16.84 -10.15
N GLY A 35 -23.90 -15.83 -9.53
CA GLY A 35 -22.75 -15.99 -8.64
C GLY A 35 -21.43 -16.19 -9.37
N LYS A 36 -21.37 -15.98 -10.70
CA LYS A 36 -20.10 -16.04 -11.45
C LYS A 36 -19.40 -14.69 -11.40
N ASN A 37 -18.09 -14.74 -11.23
CA ASN A 37 -17.25 -13.55 -11.25
C ASN A 37 -16.83 -13.23 -12.68
N ASN A 38 -17.18 -12.03 -13.15
CA ASN A 38 -16.69 -11.49 -14.41
C ASN A 38 -15.65 -10.40 -14.13
N VAL A 39 -14.45 -10.57 -14.67
CA VAL A 39 -13.33 -9.64 -14.50
C VAL A 39 -13.21 -8.77 -15.74
N THR A 40 -13.39 -7.47 -15.59
CA THR A 40 -13.18 -6.48 -16.65
C THR A 40 -11.88 -5.72 -16.37
N LEU A 41 -11.02 -5.63 -17.37
CA LEU A 41 -9.78 -4.86 -17.33
C LEU A 41 -9.99 -3.51 -18.02
N SER A 42 -9.53 -2.42 -17.40
CA SER A 42 -9.52 -1.11 -18.04
C SER A 42 -8.51 -1.09 -19.19
N LYS A 43 -8.57 -0.05 -20.03
CA LYS A 43 -7.44 0.23 -20.93
C LYS A 43 -6.21 0.61 -20.10
N TRP A 44 -5.03 0.33 -20.64
CA TRP A 44 -3.79 0.89 -20.11
C TRP A 44 -3.84 2.41 -20.18
N GLN A 45 -3.47 3.06 -19.09
CA GLN A 45 -3.42 4.51 -18.98
C GLN A 45 -2.02 4.93 -18.55
N PRO A 46 -1.39 5.92 -19.21
CA PRO A 46 -0.08 6.41 -18.82
C PRO A 46 -0.18 7.25 -17.54
N ILE A 47 0.80 7.12 -16.65
CA ILE A 47 0.87 7.88 -15.38
C ILE A 47 2.11 8.75 -15.33
N LYS A 48 3.24 8.24 -15.85
CA LYS A 48 4.55 8.87 -15.71
C LYS A 48 5.46 8.51 -16.87
N THR A 49 6.36 9.42 -17.21
CA THR A 49 7.35 9.24 -18.28
C THR A 49 8.76 9.42 -17.75
N PHE A 50 9.72 8.69 -18.32
CA PHE A 50 11.13 8.72 -17.93
C PHE A 50 12.02 8.87 -19.15
N LYS A 51 13.20 9.48 -18.96
CA LYS A 51 14.23 9.58 -19.99
C LYS A 51 14.99 8.28 -20.14
N THR A 52 15.27 7.61 -19.02
CA THR A 52 16.08 6.39 -19.00
C THR A 52 15.28 5.19 -18.50
N GLN A 53 15.73 3.99 -18.87
CA GLN A 53 15.12 2.75 -18.40
C GLN A 53 15.41 2.54 -16.90
N GLU A 54 16.59 2.98 -16.46
CA GLU A 54 17.05 2.89 -15.07
C GLU A 54 16.14 3.69 -14.14
N GLU A 55 15.76 4.92 -14.52
CA GLU A 55 14.81 5.73 -13.77
C GLU A 55 13.44 5.06 -13.69
N ALA A 56 12.94 4.52 -14.81
CA ALA A 56 11.67 3.80 -14.85
C ALA A 56 11.68 2.53 -13.99
N ALA A 57 12.77 1.77 -14.02
CA ALA A 57 12.92 0.54 -13.25
C ALA A 57 13.04 0.82 -11.74
N LYS A 58 13.75 1.89 -11.37
CA LYS A 58 13.83 2.35 -9.98
C LYS A 58 12.45 2.71 -9.45
N ASP A 59 11.71 3.55 -10.16
CA ASP A 59 10.38 3.99 -9.75
C ASP A 59 9.40 2.79 -9.66
N LEU A 60 9.50 1.84 -10.58
CA LEU A 60 8.72 0.59 -10.53
C LEU A 60 9.02 -0.24 -9.27
N SER A 61 10.27 -0.26 -8.82
CA SER A 61 10.66 -0.96 -7.59
C SER A 61 10.20 -0.24 -6.32
N GLU A 62 10.03 1.08 -6.39
CA GLU A 62 9.59 1.92 -5.27
C GLU A 62 8.05 2.01 -5.16
N LEU A 63 7.29 1.47 -6.12
CA LEU A 63 5.83 1.41 -6.05
C LEU A 63 5.28 0.73 -4.80
N LYS A 64 6.05 -0.19 -4.22
CA LYS A 64 5.72 -0.94 -3.00
C LYS A 64 6.95 -1.06 -2.15
N VAL A 65 7.12 -0.14 -1.21
CA VAL A 65 8.24 -0.19 -0.26
C VAL A 65 7.75 -0.77 1.05
N GLU A 66 8.41 -1.84 1.48
CA GLU A 66 8.24 -2.36 2.83
C GLU A 66 9.12 -1.56 3.80
N LEU A 67 8.50 -1.00 4.84
CA LEU A 67 9.12 -0.11 5.81
C LEU A 67 8.92 -0.68 7.21
N LYS A 68 10.00 -0.78 7.99
CA LYS A 68 9.93 -1.07 9.42
C LYS A 68 9.96 0.25 10.19
N THR A 69 8.96 0.49 11.02
CA THR A 69 8.88 1.73 11.81
C THR A 69 8.29 1.49 13.20
N SER A 70 8.63 2.36 14.15
CA SER A 70 7.97 2.43 15.45
C SER A 70 6.64 3.15 15.30
N VAL A 71 5.57 2.61 15.88
CA VAL A 71 4.25 3.24 15.94
C VAL A 71 3.72 3.22 17.36
N LYS A 72 2.82 4.15 17.66
CA LYS A 72 2.19 4.24 18.97
C LYS A 72 1.29 3.03 19.20
N LEU A 73 1.53 2.32 20.31
CA LEU A 73 0.65 1.27 20.80
C LEU A 73 -0.48 1.94 21.61
N VAL A 74 -1.71 1.81 21.13
CA VAL A 74 -2.90 2.32 21.82
C VAL A 74 -3.25 1.42 23.00
N GLY A 75 -3.10 0.11 22.83
CA GLY A 75 -3.34 -0.85 23.88
C GLY A 75 -3.39 -2.29 23.37
N VAL A 76 -3.52 -3.21 24.34
CA VAL A 76 -3.67 -4.64 24.09
C VAL A 76 -4.91 -5.16 24.80
N TYR A 77 -5.60 -6.10 24.16
CA TYR A 77 -6.89 -6.61 24.61
C TYR A 77 -6.86 -8.13 24.61
N LYS A 78 -7.52 -8.72 25.60
CA LYS A 78 -7.78 -10.15 25.73
C LYS A 78 -9.29 -10.36 25.70
N THR A 79 -9.77 -11.28 24.87
CA THR A 79 -11.17 -11.70 24.82
C THR A 79 -11.26 -13.18 25.13
N GLU A 80 -12.28 -13.59 25.86
CA GLU A 80 -12.56 -14.98 26.21
C GLU A 80 -13.89 -15.41 25.58
N LEU A 81 -13.91 -16.61 25.00
CA LEU A 81 -15.13 -17.26 24.52
C LEU A 81 -15.01 -18.76 24.80
N ASN A 82 -15.93 -19.31 25.58
CA ASN A 82 -15.98 -20.75 25.92
C ASN A 82 -14.66 -21.31 26.52
N GLY A 83 -13.93 -20.50 27.28
CA GLY A 83 -12.62 -20.87 27.85
C GLY A 83 -11.42 -20.67 26.91
N ASP A 84 -11.65 -20.35 25.62
CA ASP A 84 -10.61 -20.01 24.68
C ASP A 84 -10.30 -18.51 24.72
N TYR A 85 -9.01 -18.18 24.65
CA TYR A 85 -8.53 -16.80 24.68
C TYR A 85 -8.02 -16.35 23.32
N ARG A 86 -8.37 -15.11 22.96
CA ARG A 86 -7.82 -14.42 21.80
C ARG A 86 -7.24 -13.07 22.20
N TYR A 87 -6.06 -12.76 21.67
CA TYR A 87 -5.30 -11.56 22.01
C TYR A 87 -5.24 -10.62 20.82
N PHE A 88 -5.28 -9.31 21.10
CA PHE A 88 -5.24 -8.26 20.10
C PHE A 88 -4.33 -7.12 20.55
N ALA A 89 -3.69 -6.47 19.58
CA ALA A 89 -3.05 -5.17 19.77
C ALA A 89 -3.69 -4.13 18.85
N VAL A 90 -3.75 -2.89 19.33
CA VAL A 90 -4.19 -1.74 18.57
C VAL A 90 -3.04 -0.76 18.44
N ALA A 91 -2.65 -0.46 17.20
CA ALA A 91 -1.62 0.52 16.89
C ALA A 91 -2.23 1.73 16.15
N ASP A 92 -1.63 2.90 16.38
CA ASP A 92 -1.96 4.14 15.69
C ASP A 92 -0.90 4.39 14.61
N LEU A 93 -1.29 4.33 13.35
CA LEU A 93 -0.38 4.48 12.22
C LEU A 93 -0.05 5.97 11.98
N PRO A 94 1.11 6.28 11.37
CA PRO A 94 1.47 7.66 11.03
C PRO A 94 0.45 8.37 10.13
N THR A 95 -0.33 7.60 9.37
CA THR A 95 -1.42 8.09 8.52
C THR A 95 -2.71 8.42 9.30
N GLY A 96 -2.69 8.31 10.63
CA GLY A 96 -3.85 8.54 11.51
C GLY A 96 -4.83 7.38 11.60
N GLN A 97 -4.55 6.26 10.93
CA GLN A 97 -5.39 5.06 10.97
C GLN A 97 -5.08 4.22 12.20
N LYS A 98 -6.12 3.80 12.94
CA LYS A 98 -5.98 2.85 14.05
C LYS A 98 -6.25 1.44 13.56
N VAL A 99 -5.28 0.55 13.74
CA VAL A 99 -5.36 -0.83 13.26
C VAL A 99 -5.39 -1.77 14.45
N LYS A 100 -6.45 -2.59 14.55
CA LYS A 100 -6.58 -3.70 15.51
C LYS A 100 -6.21 -5.00 14.80
N GLN A 101 -5.19 -5.70 15.28
CA GLN A 101 -4.77 -7.00 14.74
C GLN A 101 -4.68 -8.05 15.83
N PRO A 102 -4.96 -9.32 15.51
CA PRO A 102 -4.69 -10.42 16.41
C PRO A 102 -3.18 -10.57 16.64
N ILE A 103 -2.80 -11.03 17.83
CA ILE A 103 -1.42 -11.30 18.22
C ILE A 103 -1.36 -12.61 19.02
N ALA A 104 -0.15 -13.18 19.13
CA ALA A 104 0.12 -14.30 20.01
C ALA A 104 0.15 -13.86 21.50
N GLU A 105 0.01 -14.81 22.42
CA GLU A 105 -0.04 -14.55 23.87
C GLU A 105 1.27 -13.94 24.39
N GLU A 106 2.41 -14.39 23.88
CA GLU A 106 3.74 -13.91 24.24
C GLU A 106 3.90 -12.44 23.85
N ARG A 107 3.39 -12.09 22.67
CA ARG A 107 3.37 -10.71 22.18
C ARG A 107 2.42 -9.85 23.01
N TYR A 108 1.26 -10.39 23.42
CA TYR A 108 0.35 -9.70 24.33
C TYR A 108 1.03 -9.37 25.67
N ALA A 109 1.72 -10.34 26.26
CA ALA A 109 2.45 -10.14 27.51
C ALA A 109 3.55 -9.07 27.37
N SER A 110 4.34 -9.11 26.28
CA SER A 110 5.42 -8.15 26.05
C SER A 110 4.95 -6.74 25.68
N PHE A 111 3.76 -6.60 25.11
CA PHE A 111 3.22 -5.31 24.66
C PHE A 111 2.49 -4.53 25.77
N LYS A 112 1.98 -5.21 26.82
CA LYS A 112 1.25 -4.57 27.93
C LYS A 112 1.91 -3.31 28.51
N ASN A 113 3.23 -3.32 28.59
CA ASN A 113 4.00 -2.25 29.23
C ASN A 113 4.66 -1.30 28.22
N LYS A 114 4.40 -1.47 26.91
CA LYS A 114 4.99 -0.65 25.85
C LYS A 114 4.04 0.49 25.47
N LYS A 115 4.61 1.63 25.12
CA LYS A 115 3.88 2.76 24.50
C LYS A 115 4.03 2.79 22.98
N GLU A 116 5.05 2.11 22.48
CA GLU A 116 5.36 2.01 21.06
C GLU A 116 5.79 0.59 20.71
N VAL A 117 5.52 0.19 19.48
CA VAL A 117 5.86 -1.12 18.94
C VAL A 117 6.33 -0.99 17.51
N GLN A 118 7.25 -1.86 17.10
CA GLN A 118 7.69 -1.89 15.72
C GLN A 118 6.68 -2.65 14.85
N VAL A 119 6.41 -2.09 13.68
CA VAL A 119 5.50 -2.64 12.69
C VAL A 119 6.15 -2.61 11.32
N VAL A 120 5.69 -3.50 10.47
CA VAL A 120 5.98 -3.53 9.05
C VAL A 120 4.81 -2.87 8.33
N LEU A 121 5.09 -1.78 7.63
CA LEU A 121 4.16 -1.07 6.76
C LEU A 121 4.58 -1.27 5.31
N GLU A 122 3.61 -1.33 4.41
CA GLU A 122 3.85 -1.19 2.98
C GLU A 122 3.33 0.17 2.55
N GLU A 123 4.22 1.01 2.04
CA GLU A 123 3.84 2.22 1.34
C GLU A 123 3.41 1.85 -0.09
N VAL A 124 2.19 2.24 -0.45
CA VAL A 124 1.62 2.00 -1.77
C VAL A 124 1.24 3.34 -2.37
N HIS A 125 1.82 3.67 -3.52
CA HIS A 125 1.43 4.84 -4.30
C HIS A 125 0.08 4.63 -4.98
N ASP A 126 -0.75 5.67 -5.04
CA ASP A 126 -1.98 5.66 -5.82
C ASP A 126 -1.66 5.71 -7.32
N TYR A 127 -2.08 4.69 -8.06
CA TYR A 127 -1.84 4.60 -9.50
C TYR A 127 -2.55 5.71 -10.31
N SER A 128 -3.59 6.33 -9.76
CA SER A 128 -4.27 7.48 -10.36
C SER A 128 -3.66 8.82 -9.98
N ASN A 129 -2.91 8.88 -8.87
CA ASN A 129 -2.17 10.06 -8.42
C ASN A 129 -0.90 9.64 -7.67
N TYR A 130 0.20 9.50 -8.41
CA TYR A 130 1.45 8.93 -7.89
C TYR A 130 2.03 9.68 -6.67
N ASP A 131 1.75 10.97 -6.54
CA ASP A 131 2.21 11.79 -5.41
C ASP A 131 1.45 11.49 -4.11
N GLN A 132 0.37 10.70 -4.18
CA GLN A 132 -0.34 10.21 -3.02
C GLN A 132 0.14 8.80 -2.69
N SER A 133 0.51 8.58 -1.44
CA SER A 133 0.82 7.26 -0.91
C SER A 133 -0.05 6.93 0.30
N MET A 134 -0.28 5.64 0.50
CA MET A 134 -0.95 5.12 1.68
C MET A 134 -0.06 4.11 2.39
N ALA A 135 -0.04 4.17 3.72
CA ALA A 135 0.62 3.16 4.53
C ALA A 135 -0.36 2.04 4.87
N LYS A 136 -0.04 0.82 4.45
CA LYS A 136 -0.81 -0.39 4.76
C LYS A 136 -0.09 -1.20 5.83
N PHE A 137 -0.78 -1.55 6.90
CA PHE A 137 -0.23 -2.47 7.90
C PHE A 137 0.01 -3.86 7.30
N ARG A 138 1.24 -4.36 7.36
CA ARG A 138 1.62 -5.71 6.90
C ARG A 138 1.89 -6.68 8.03
N GLY A 139 2.36 -6.18 9.17
CA GLY A 139 2.61 -7.04 10.31
C GLY A 139 3.23 -6.31 11.49
N TRP A 140 3.32 -7.03 12.60
CA TRP A 140 4.14 -6.63 13.73
C TRP A 140 5.57 -7.06 13.45
N ALA A 141 6.54 -6.16 13.59
CA ALA A 141 7.94 -6.54 13.50
C ALA A 141 8.35 -7.34 14.75
N GLU A 142 9.35 -8.19 14.60
CA GLU A 142 9.96 -8.95 15.70
C GLU A 142 10.72 -8.05 16.69
#